data_AF-A0A2L2TUS7-F1
#
_entry.id   AF-A0A2L2TUS7-F1
#
_cell.length_a   1.000
_cell.length_b   1.000
_cell.length_c   1.000
_cell.angle_alpha   90.00
_cell.angle_beta   90.00
_cell.angle_gamma   90.00
#
_symmetry.space_group_name_H-M   'P 1'
#
loop_
_entity.id
_entity.type
_entity.pdbx_description
1 polymer ?
#
loop_
_entity_poly.entity_id
_entity_poly.type
_entity_poly.pdbx_seq_one_letter_code
_entity_poly.pdbx_strand_id
1 'polypeptide(L)'
;MAQPSPFLEPGSTTSSGDLAIVLLSRDNLEPVTLEESTGAVDGYLEGATLNTRFGSFPHSTLLNIPWGSQVRASNVDTGSRGRKRRREVTDDDTPTTTGPDEEVTSVKSKPAKKAVVAASGFIHILRPTPELWTSSLPHRTQVVYTPDYSYILQRIRAIPGTRIIEAGAGSGSFTHASARAVYNGYPKDGNDRKGKVFSFEYHEPRYQKMQEEIHEHKLDGVVQLSHRDVYGEGFNVDGKSPLATAIFLDLPAPWEALHHLSRQRPEKLKDEENWVSPLDPKRSVHICTFSPCIEQVTRTIEELRLLGWTDIDMVEISARRINTVRERVGANLPAERGNIQAPADVKEAMQRLKEINQKTKEFHKVAFKSTNTEDDSSAMDIDTPKSNSSKPNGKATEDDFKPWMNGNLYHRPETDLKTHTSYLTFAVLPREWTEEDEAAAFAKWPCGKEGGVIGSLNKQARKQQTREKLEARKRQKQEKDTQKEGLAEETAEAQ
;
A
#
# COMPACT_ATOMS: atom_id res chain seq x y z
N MET A 1 22.81 -16.88 12.58
CA MET A 1 21.43 -16.91 12.05
C MET A 1 21.32 -15.78 11.04
N ALA A 2 20.73 -16.01 9.87
CA ALA A 2 20.48 -14.94 8.92
C ALA A 2 19.64 -13.86 9.61
N GLN A 3 20.01 -12.59 9.42
CA GLN A 3 19.27 -11.47 10.00
C GLN A 3 17.85 -11.46 9.40
N PRO A 4 16.80 -11.32 10.22
CA PRO A 4 15.44 -11.33 9.71
C PRO A 4 15.18 -10.11 8.82
N SER A 5 14.23 -10.25 7.91
CA SER A 5 13.83 -9.18 6.98
C SER A 5 13.21 -8.02 7.73
N PRO A 6 13.59 -6.76 7.43
CA PRO A 6 12.97 -5.58 8.00
C PRO A 6 11.50 -5.43 7.58
N PHE A 7 11.06 -6.14 6.52
CA PHE A 7 9.66 -6.19 6.10
C PHE A 7 8.78 -7.11 6.98
N LEU A 8 9.39 -8.07 7.69
CA LEU A 8 8.69 -9.13 8.42
C LEU A 8 8.86 -8.98 9.94
N GLU A 9 10.10 -8.81 10.41
CA GLU A 9 10.43 -8.61 11.82
C GLU A 9 11.29 -7.35 11.98
N PRO A 10 10.69 -6.15 11.85
CA PRO A 10 11.44 -4.90 11.99
C PRO A 10 11.92 -4.71 13.44
N GLY A 11 13.19 -4.35 13.59
CA GLY A 11 13.73 -3.86 14.87
C GLY A 11 13.13 -2.52 15.27
N SER A 12 13.40 -2.06 16.51
CA SER A 12 12.94 -0.76 17.01
C SER A 12 13.67 0.44 16.41
N THR A 13 14.89 0.23 15.94
CA THR A 13 15.79 1.26 15.41
C THR A 13 16.31 0.88 14.04
N THR A 14 16.79 1.89 13.31
CA THR A 14 17.49 1.72 12.04
C THR A 14 18.86 1.06 12.25
N SER A 15 19.22 0.14 11.36
CA SER A 15 20.51 -0.56 11.40
C SER A 15 21.23 -0.43 10.06
N SER A 16 22.55 -0.63 10.08
CA SER A 16 23.36 -0.69 8.86
C SER A 16 22.98 -1.90 8.01
N GLY A 17 22.93 -1.72 6.69
CA GLY A 17 22.53 -2.74 5.72
C GLY A 17 21.03 -3.02 5.66
N ASP A 18 20.19 -2.25 6.37
CA ASP A 18 18.74 -2.36 6.24
C ASP A 18 18.20 -1.34 5.23
N LEU A 19 17.17 -1.76 4.48
CA LEU A 19 16.39 -0.86 3.63
C LEU A 19 15.52 0.04 4.50
N ALA A 20 15.62 1.35 4.30
CA ALA A 20 14.74 2.35 4.87
C ALA A 20 13.93 3.05 3.76
N ILE A 21 12.71 3.47 4.08
CA ILE A 21 11.92 4.30 3.16
C ILE A 21 11.95 5.74 3.67
N VAL A 22 12.49 6.64 2.87
CA VAL A 22 12.59 8.06 3.21
C VAL A 22 11.38 8.80 2.66
N LEU A 23 10.59 9.40 3.55
CA LEU A 23 9.46 10.25 3.19
C LEU A 23 9.93 11.69 3.02
N LEU A 24 10.00 12.13 1.76
CA LEU A 24 10.38 13.48 1.36
C LEU A 24 9.16 14.41 1.29
N SER A 25 8.07 13.92 0.69
CA SER A 25 6.78 14.59 0.62
C SER A 25 5.66 13.55 0.52
N ARG A 26 4.39 13.97 0.52
CA ARG A 26 3.23 13.04 0.54
C ARG A 26 3.25 11.96 -0.54
N ASP A 27 3.80 12.28 -1.70
CA ASP A 27 3.82 11.41 -2.88
C ASP A 27 5.25 11.14 -3.36
N ASN A 28 6.26 11.52 -2.57
CA ASN A 28 7.67 11.31 -2.90
C ASN A 28 8.34 10.51 -1.78
N LEU A 29 8.50 9.21 -2.05
CA LEU A 29 9.13 8.22 -1.20
C LEU A 29 10.38 7.73 -1.93
N GLU A 30 11.50 7.67 -1.23
CA GLU A 30 12.76 7.19 -1.79
C GLU A 30 13.27 6.00 -0.96
N PRO A 31 13.46 4.81 -1.56
CA PRO A 31 14.07 3.68 -0.89
C PRO A 31 15.58 3.92 -0.78
N VAL A 32 16.15 3.75 0.41
CA VAL A 32 17.57 3.96 0.69
C VAL A 32 18.09 2.82 1.54
N THR A 33 19.14 2.15 1.08
CA THR A 33 19.89 1.19 1.88
C THR A 33 20.83 1.95 2.81
N LEU A 34 20.68 1.76 4.12
CA LEU A 34 21.50 2.46 5.10
C LEU A 34 22.89 1.85 5.14
N GLU A 35 23.91 2.69 5.09
CA GLU A 35 25.30 2.25 5.03
C GLU A 35 26.11 2.91 6.14
N GLU A 36 26.82 2.10 6.92
CA GLU A 36 27.84 2.59 7.83
C GLU A 36 29.15 2.78 7.07
N SER A 37 29.56 4.03 6.91
CA SER A 37 30.78 4.40 6.21
C SER A 37 31.79 5.00 7.20
N THR A 38 33.00 4.45 7.22
CA THR A 38 34.10 4.90 8.09
C THR A 38 34.99 5.97 7.44
N GLY A 39 34.77 6.28 6.16
CA GLY A 39 35.55 7.23 5.39
C GLY A 39 34.73 7.90 4.29
N ALA A 40 35.39 8.73 3.47
CA ALA A 40 34.74 9.47 2.42
C ALA A 40 34.21 8.54 1.31
N VAL A 41 32.92 8.67 0.97
CA VAL A 41 32.25 7.93 -0.11
C VAL A 41 31.70 8.94 -1.11
N ASP A 42 31.94 8.73 -2.40
CA ASP A 42 31.49 9.60 -3.50
C ASP A 42 31.81 11.11 -3.34
N GLY A 43 32.96 11.40 -2.72
CA GLY A 43 33.45 12.78 -2.53
C GLY A 43 32.89 13.51 -1.30
N TYR A 44 32.02 12.89 -0.51
CA TYR A 44 31.55 13.42 0.78
C TYR A 44 32.49 13.00 1.90
N LEU A 45 32.99 13.96 2.69
CA LEU A 45 33.85 13.69 3.85
C LEU A 45 33.08 13.05 5.02
N GLU A 46 31.76 13.15 4.99
CA GLU A 46 30.81 12.62 5.97
C GLU A 46 30.35 11.18 5.65
N GLY A 47 30.85 10.58 4.56
CA GLY A 47 30.52 9.23 4.11
C GLY A 47 29.31 9.17 3.17
N ALA A 48 28.63 8.01 3.13
CA ALA A 48 27.43 7.82 2.32
C ALA A 48 26.37 8.87 2.70
N THR A 49 25.92 9.66 1.71
CA THR A 49 25.07 10.82 1.93
C THR A 49 23.91 10.83 0.95
N LEU A 50 22.68 10.85 1.48
CA LEU A 50 21.46 11.01 0.70
C LEU A 50 21.27 12.50 0.37
N ASN A 51 21.19 12.83 -0.92
CA ASN A 51 21.00 14.20 -1.37
C ASN A 51 19.60 14.38 -1.94
N THR A 52 18.88 15.37 -1.42
CA THR A 52 17.50 15.65 -1.83
C THR A 52 17.33 17.14 -2.10
N ARG A 53 16.21 17.53 -2.71
CA ARG A 53 15.81 18.95 -2.84
C ARG A 53 15.64 19.67 -1.50
N PHE A 54 15.56 18.95 -0.39
CA PHE A 54 15.38 19.49 0.96
C PHE A 54 16.69 19.57 1.74
N GLY A 55 17.81 19.15 1.15
CA GLY A 55 19.14 19.17 1.75
C GLY A 55 19.85 17.81 1.68
N SER A 56 21.00 17.73 2.33
CA SER A 56 21.85 16.55 2.38
C SER A 56 21.74 15.86 3.74
N PHE A 57 21.69 14.53 3.72
CA PHE A 57 21.44 13.68 4.88
C PHE A 57 22.49 12.56 4.93
N PRO A 58 23.59 12.73 5.69
CA PRO A 58 24.59 11.69 5.89
C PRO A 58 23.97 10.46 6.56
N HIS A 59 24.30 9.25 6.09
CA HIS A 59 23.76 8.00 6.63
C HIS A 59 24.12 7.83 8.11
N SER A 60 25.23 8.39 8.58
CA SER A 60 25.61 8.45 9.99
C SER A 60 24.55 9.12 10.89
N THR A 61 23.73 10.02 10.36
CA THR A 61 22.60 10.65 11.08
C THR A 61 21.31 9.83 11.03
N LEU A 62 21.26 8.82 10.16
CA LEU A 62 20.10 7.96 9.92
C LEU A 62 20.22 6.60 10.62
N LEU A 63 21.40 6.26 11.15
CA LEU A 63 21.67 5.00 11.85
C LEU A 63 21.33 5.10 13.34
N ASN A 64 20.88 3.98 13.93
CA ASN A 64 20.56 3.83 15.35
C ASN A 64 19.51 4.81 15.88
N ILE A 65 18.59 5.26 15.02
CA ILE A 65 17.46 6.11 15.41
C ILE A 65 16.15 5.33 15.34
N PRO A 66 15.14 5.68 16.16
CA PRO A 66 13.83 5.04 16.08
C PRO A 66 13.17 5.24 14.72
N TRP A 67 12.48 4.21 14.22
CA TRP A 67 11.64 4.36 13.03
C TRP A 67 10.55 5.43 13.23
N GLY A 68 10.26 6.20 12.19
CA GLY A 68 9.34 7.34 12.22
C GLY A 68 9.99 8.67 12.63
N SER A 69 11.28 8.67 12.98
CA SER A 69 11.98 9.88 13.38
C SER A 69 12.04 10.92 12.25
N GLN A 70 11.85 12.18 12.61
CA GLN A 70 12.10 13.33 11.74
C GLN A 70 13.58 13.70 11.82
N VAL A 71 14.29 13.63 10.69
CA VAL A 71 15.72 13.95 10.61
C VAL A 71 15.87 15.28 9.88
N ARG A 72 16.66 16.19 10.45
CA ARG A 72 16.97 17.49 9.84
C ARG A 72 18.14 17.38 8.86
N ALA A 73 18.11 18.21 7.83
CA ALA A 73 19.22 18.30 6.88
C ALA A 73 20.52 18.70 7.58
N SER A 74 21.65 18.31 7.01
CA SER A 74 22.98 18.68 7.48
C SER A 74 23.71 19.57 6.45
N ASN A 75 24.51 20.50 6.95
CA ASN A 75 25.50 21.22 6.17
C ASN A 75 26.66 20.26 5.91
N VAL A 76 26.68 19.65 4.72
CA VAL A 76 27.76 18.77 4.28
C VAL A 76 28.76 19.56 3.43
N ASP A 77 30.03 19.26 3.57
CA ASP A 77 31.08 19.84 2.74
C ASP A 77 31.07 19.14 1.37
N THR A 78 30.30 19.67 0.42
CA THR A 78 30.30 19.20 -0.97
C THR A 78 31.63 19.59 -1.62
N GLY A 79 32.71 18.88 -1.28
CA GLY A 79 34.05 19.13 -1.81
C GLY A 79 34.01 19.35 -3.33
N SER A 80 34.33 20.57 -3.77
CA SER A 80 34.62 20.98 -5.15
C SER A 80 33.75 20.44 -6.32
N ARG A 81 32.54 19.90 -6.11
CA ARG A 81 31.62 19.54 -7.21
C ARG A 81 30.85 20.74 -7.77
N GLY A 82 30.87 21.90 -7.10
CA GLY A 82 30.01 23.06 -7.41
C GLY A 82 30.69 24.35 -7.88
N ARG A 83 32.01 24.40 -8.10
CA ARG A 83 32.71 25.67 -8.40
C ARG A 83 33.61 25.64 -9.63
N LYS A 84 33.10 25.23 -10.79
CA LYS A 84 33.51 25.90 -12.03
C LYS A 84 32.68 27.18 -12.14
N ARG A 85 33.13 28.23 -11.43
CA ARG A 85 32.71 29.61 -11.72
C ARG A 85 32.96 29.84 -13.21
N ARG A 86 31.91 30.21 -13.94
CA ARG A 86 31.99 30.83 -15.26
C ARG A 86 33.03 31.97 -15.16
N ARG A 87 34.24 31.74 -15.68
CA ARG A 87 35.31 32.73 -15.69
C ARG A 87 34.93 33.76 -16.76
N GLU A 88 34.81 35.01 -16.34
CA GLU A 88 34.62 36.14 -17.23
C GLU A 88 35.78 36.23 -18.23
N VAL A 89 35.42 36.69 -19.42
CA VAL A 89 36.29 36.94 -20.57
C VAL A 89 37.29 38.02 -20.22
N THR A 90 38.58 37.72 -20.32
CA THR A 90 39.63 38.69 -20.64
C THR A 90 40.74 37.99 -21.43
N ASP A 91 41.06 38.56 -22.58
CA ASP A 91 42.24 38.30 -23.40
C ASP A 91 43.51 38.19 -22.55
N ASP A 92 44.37 37.20 -22.84
CA ASP A 92 45.65 37.46 -23.51
C ASP A 92 46.36 36.13 -23.87
N ASP A 93 47.10 36.20 -24.96
CA ASP A 93 47.82 35.13 -25.65
C ASP A 93 49.14 34.80 -24.93
N THR A 94 49.42 33.53 -24.61
CA THR A 94 50.78 32.95 -24.61
C THR A 94 50.76 31.44 -24.29
N PRO A 95 51.44 30.58 -25.09
CA PRO A 95 51.51 29.14 -24.86
C PRO A 95 52.83 28.74 -24.20
N THR A 96 52.85 28.09 -23.03
CA THR A 96 54.08 27.40 -22.59
C THR A 96 53.85 26.24 -21.63
N THR A 97 54.37 25.08 -22.08
CA THR A 97 54.98 23.95 -21.37
C THR A 97 54.19 23.05 -20.41
N THR A 98 54.15 21.78 -20.84
CA THR A 98 53.95 20.55 -20.09
C THR A 98 54.95 20.30 -18.96
N GLY A 99 54.42 19.87 -17.81
CA GLY A 99 55.07 19.03 -16.79
C GLY A 99 54.89 19.52 -15.34
N PRO A 100 54.96 18.65 -14.31
CA PRO A 100 54.56 17.25 -14.21
C PRO A 100 53.34 17.06 -13.27
N ASP A 101 52.79 15.86 -13.28
CA ASP A 101 51.68 15.42 -12.42
C ASP A 101 51.94 15.73 -10.93
N GLU A 102 51.25 16.73 -10.38
CA GLU A 102 51.06 16.81 -8.92
C GLU A 102 50.03 15.77 -8.52
N GLU A 103 50.57 14.69 -7.99
CA GLU A 103 49.98 13.69 -7.10
C GLU A 103 48.52 13.95 -6.71
N VAL A 104 47.67 13.08 -7.24
CA VAL A 104 46.36 12.74 -6.65
C VAL A 104 46.63 12.26 -5.23
N THR A 105 46.68 13.20 -4.28
CA THR A 105 46.72 12.91 -2.86
C THR A 105 45.45 12.17 -2.51
N SER A 106 45.63 10.87 -2.35
CA SER A 106 44.66 9.90 -1.84
C SER A 106 43.80 10.49 -0.70
N VAL A 107 42.53 10.77 -1.00
CA VAL A 107 41.51 11.14 0.00
C VAL A 107 41.10 9.92 0.87
N LYS A 108 41.78 8.79 0.72
CA LYS A 108 41.62 7.59 1.56
C LYS A 108 42.39 7.75 2.86
N SER A 109 41.86 8.50 3.83
CA SER A 109 42.10 8.34 5.29
C SER A 109 41.78 9.59 6.14
N LYS A 110 40.83 10.45 5.74
CA LYS A 110 40.27 11.41 6.70
C LYS A 110 39.09 10.76 7.43
N PRO A 111 39.07 10.76 8.78
CA PRO A 111 37.95 10.23 9.55
C PRO A 111 36.67 11.03 9.25
N ALA A 112 35.53 10.34 9.22
CA ALA A 112 34.25 10.96 8.90
C ALA A 112 33.98 12.17 9.81
N LYS A 113 33.73 13.34 9.22
CA LYS A 113 33.37 14.55 9.99
C LYS A 113 31.95 14.39 10.55
N LYS A 114 31.76 14.84 11.80
CA LYS A 114 30.43 14.87 12.42
C LYS A 114 29.54 15.88 11.70
N ALA A 115 28.40 15.44 11.21
CA ALA A 115 27.47 16.27 10.46
C ALA A 115 26.94 17.44 11.31
N VAL A 116 26.93 18.65 10.76
CA VAL A 116 26.39 19.86 11.41
C VAL A 116 24.99 20.12 10.86
N VAL A 117 24.01 20.33 11.73
CA VAL A 117 22.61 20.53 11.31
C VAL A 117 22.43 21.83 10.51
N ALA A 118 21.70 21.75 9.39
CA ALA A 118 21.34 22.88 8.55
C ALA A 118 20.17 23.70 9.13
N ALA A 119 19.97 24.92 8.63
CA ALA A 119 18.93 25.83 9.13
C ALA A 119 17.49 25.40 8.77
N SER A 120 17.31 24.63 7.69
CA SER A 120 16.00 24.20 7.19
C SER A 120 16.10 22.89 6.43
N GLY A 121 14.98 22.18 6.32
CA GLY A 121 14.90 20.91 5.61
C GLY A 121 14.82 19.72 6.56
N PHE A 122 13.91 18.80 6.27
CA PHE A 122 13.75 17.57 7.03
C PHE A 122 13.20 16.45 6.16
N ILE A 123 13.42 15.22 6.61
CA ILE A 123 12.84 13.99 6.07
C ILE A 123 12.28 13.17 7.23
N HIS A 124 11.43 12.18 6.94
CA HIS A 124 11.09 11.14 7.90
C HIS A 124 11.65 9.80 7.44
N ILE A 125 12.24 9.05 8.37
CA ILE A 125 12.72 7.70 8.08
C ILE A 125 11.65 6.68 8.50
N LEU A 126 11.14 5.92 7.55
CA LEU A 126 10.06 4.96 7.76
C LEU A 126 10.59 3.54 7.59
N ARG A 127 10.03 2.63 8.40
CA ARG A 127 10.31 1.20 8.23
C ARG A 127 9.81 0.74 6.85
N PRO A 128 10.50 -0.17 6.17
CA PRO A 128 10.00 -0.72 4.93
C PRO A 128 8.72 -1.52 5.21
N THR A 129 7.71 -1.29 4.39
CA THR A 129 6.49 -2.09 4.34
C THR A 129 6.16 -2.35 2.88
N PRO A 130 5.51 -3.47 2.54
CA PRO A 130 5.04 -3.71 1.19
C PRO A 130 4.30 -2.54 0.55
N GLU A 131 3.45 -1.80 1.28
CA GLU A 131 2.72 -0.64 0.75
C GLU A 131 3.62 0.54 0.41
N LEU A 132 4.57 0.86 1.31
CA LEU A 132 5.54 1.91 1.08
C LEU A 132 6.50 1.53 -0.06
N TRP A 133 6.91 0.27 -0.11
CA TRP A 133 7.73 -0.29 -1.19
C TRP A 133 7.00 -0.23 -2.53
N THR A 134 5.75 -0.67 -2.62
CA THR A 134 4.91 -0.53 -3.83
C THR A 134 4.90 0.91 -4.35
N SER A 135 4.89 1.88 -3.43
CA SER A 135 4.80 3.30 -3.77
C SER A 135 6.15 3.92 -4.16
N SER A 136 7.28 3.28 -3.82
CA SER A 136 8.63 3.82 -3.98
C SER A 136 9.55 2.97 -4.87
N LEU A 137 9.10 1.77 -5.28
CA LEU A 137 9.94 0.83 -6.02
C LEU A 137 10.27 1.35 -7.43
N PRO A 138 11.44 0.98 -7.98
CA PRO A 138 11.79 1.32 -9.35
C PRO A 138 10.92 0.51 -10.32
N HIS A 139 9.99 1.18 -10.99
CA HIS A 139 9.11 0.56 -11.98
C HIS A 139 9.91 -0.05 -13.14
N ARG A 140 9.82 -1.38 -13.29
CA ARG A 140 10.36 -2.12 -14.45
C ARG A 140 9.27 -2.61 -15.38
N THR A 141 8.11 -2.90 -14.80
CA THR A 141 6.94 -3.46 -15.44
C THR A 141 5.71 -2.74 -14.93
N GLN A 142 4.53 -3.10 -15.47
CA GLN A 142 3.28 -2.83 -14.76
C GLN A 142 3.33 -3.48 -13.38
N VAL A 143 2.73 -2.80 -12.40
CA VAL A 143 2.78 -3.17 -10.99
C VAL A 143 1.37 -3.31 -10.43
N VAL A 144 1.14 -4.35 -9.64
CA VAL A 144 -0.09 -4.50 -8.84
C VAL A 144 -0.01 -3.57 -7.64
N TYR A 145 -0.97 -2.63 -7.52
CA TYR A 145 -1.02 -1.66 -6.43
C TYR A 145 -1.81 -2.18 -5.23
N THR A 146 -1.70 -1.49 -4.10
CA THR A 146 -2.32 -1.89 -2.82
C THR A 146 -3.81 -2.22 -2.89
N PRO A 147 -4.66 -1.44 -3.56
CA PRO A 147 -6.08 -1.79 -3.63
C PRO A 147 -6.32 -3.17 -4.26
N ASP A 148 -5.62 -3.46 -5.34
CA ASP A 148 -5.74 -4.74 -6.05
C ASP A 148 -5.15 -5.88 -5.21
N TYR A 149 -3.87 -5.80 -4.82
CA TYR A 149 -3.25 -6.93 -4.11
C TYR A 149 -3.85 -7.20 -2.74
N SER A 150 -4.34 -6.17 -2.04
CA SER A 150 -4.98 -6.38 -0.73
C SER A 150 -6.28 -7.17 -0.89
N TYR A 151 -7.08 -6.82 -1.90
CA TYR A 151 -8.29 -7.55 -2.25
C TYR A 151 -7.99 -8.96 -2.74
N ILE A 152 -6.97 -9.12 -3.61
CA ILE A 152 -6.53 -10.42 -4.13
C ILE A 152 -6.10 -11.32 -2.97
N LEU A 153 -5.18 -10.88 -2.12
CA LEU A 153 -4.67 -11.65 -0.98
C LEU A 153 -5.80 -12.06 -0.02
N GLN A 154 -6.74 -11.16 0.24
CA GLN A 154 -7.93 -11.47 1.03
C GLN A 154 -8.77 -12.56 0.37
N ARG A 155 -9.08 -12.41 -0.92
CA ARG A 155 -10.02 -13.28 -1.64
C ARG A 155 -9.44 -14.67 -1.96
N ILE A 156 -8.13 -14.78 -2.21
CA ILE A 156 -7.43 -16.07 -2.33
C ILE A 156 -7.13 -16.73 -0.98
N ARG A 157 -7.57 -16.11 0.13
CA ARG A 157 -7.38 -16.60 1.51
C ARG A 157 -5.91 -16.77 1.88
N ALA A 158 -5.07 -15.80 1.51
CA ALA A 158 -3.70 -15.74 1.98
C ALA A 158 -3.68 -15.47 3.49
N ILE A 159 -3.15 -16.42 4.25
CA ILE A 159 -3.00 -16.37 5.70
C ILE A 159 -1.61 -16.88 6.08
N PRO A 160 -1.14 -16.65 7.32
CA PRO A 160 0.12 -17.22 7.80
C PRO A 160 0.18 -18.75 7.57
N GLY A 161 1.22 -19.22 6.90
CA GLY A 161 1.38 -20.63 6.52
C GLY A 161 0.86 -21.00 5.12
N THR A 162 0.17 -20.10 4.43
CA THR A 162 -0.25 -20.31 3.03
C THR A 162 0.97 -20.46 2.12
N ARG A 163 0.87 -21.34 1.11
CA ARG A 163 1.87 -21.47 0.05
C ARG A 163 1.29 -20.90 -1.23
N ILE A 164 1.90 -19.82 -1.73
CA ILE A 164 1.42 -19.05 -2.88
C ILE A 164 2.30 -19.35 -4.09
N ILE A 165 1.68 -19.62 -5.23
CA ILE A 165 2.34 -19.52 -6.54
C ILE A 165 2.04 -18.13 -7.12
N GLU A 166 3.07 -17.42 -7.53
CA GLU A 166 2.99 -16.15 -8.25
C GLU A 166 3.71 -16.32 -9.59
N ALA A 167 3.07 -15.98 -10.70
CA ALA A 167 3.75 -15.94 -11.99
C ALA A 167 3.46 -14.65 -12.74
N GLY A 168 4.58 -14.05 -13.15
CA GLY A 168 4.75 -12.62 -13.32
C GLY A 168 5.37 -11.97 -12.06
N ALA A 169 6.60 -12.32 -11.66
CA ALA A 169 7.25 -11.65 -10.53
C ALA A 169 7.37 -10.12 -10.75
N GLY A 170 7.65 -9.72 -12.00
CA GLY A 170 7.59 -8.32 -12.43
C GLY A 170 8.53 -7.40 -11.64
N SER A 171 7.94 -6.40 -10.98
CA SER A 171 8.68 -5.46 -10.12
C SER A 171 8.61 -5.82 -8.63
N GLY A 172 8.07 -6.97 -8.27
CA GLY A 172 8.10 -7.50 -6.91
C GLY A 172 7.09 -6.93 -5.92
N SER A 173 6.15 -6.07 -6.35
CA SER A 173 5.13 -5.48 -5.45
C SER A 173 4.25 -6.54 -4.79
N PHE A 174 3.65 -7.43 -5.59
CA PHE A 174 2.80 -8.50 -5.07
C PHE A 174 3.61 -9.53 -4.29
N THR A 175 4.84 -9.84 -4.71
CA THR A 175 5.78 -10.71 -3.98
C THR A 175 6.00 -10.25 -2.54
N HIS A 176 6.28 -8.96 -2.31
CA HIS A 176 6.49 -8.42 -0.95
C HIS A 176 5.23 -8.48 -0.10
N ALA A 177 4.07 -8.12 -0.68
CA ALA A 177 2.79 -8.19 0.01
C ALA A 177 2.44 -9.64 0.39
N SER A 178 2.68 -10.58 -0.52
CA SER A 178 2.49 -12.02 -0.33
C SER A 178 3.40 -12.59 0.73
N ALA A 179 4.70 -12.25 0.70
CA ALA A 179 5.68 -12.72 1.68
C ALA A 179 5.25 -12.37 3.11
N ARG A 180 4.78 -11.13 3.32
CA ARG A 180 4.24 -10.70 4.62
C ARG A 180 2.93 -11.41 4.97
N ALA A 181 2.02 -11.60 4.01
CA ALA A 181 0.73 -12.25 4.26
C ALA A 181 0.86 -13.71 4.70
N VAL A 182 1.85 -14.43 4.15
CA VAL A 182 2.07 -15.85 4.46
C VAL A 182 3.01 -16.11 5.63
N TYR A 183 3.68 -15.07 6.14
CA TYR A 183 4.73 -15.22 7.15
C TYR A 183 4.20 -15.80 8.46
N ASN A 184 4.80 -16.91 8.91
CA ASN A 184 4.54 -17.55 10.21
C ASN A 184 5.84 -18.02 10.90
N GLY A 185 6.89 -17.22 10.72
CA GLY A 185 8.26 -17.50 11.17
C GLY A 185 9.14 -18.11 10.08
N TYR A 186 10.45 -17.98 10.24
CA TYR A 186 11.43 -18.61 9.36
C TYR A 186 11.46 -20.14 9.56
N PRO A 187 11.71 -20.94 8.50
CA PRO A 187 11.88 -22.38 8.63
C PRO A 187 13.08 -22.70 9.53
N LYS A 188 12.90 -23.55 10.54
CA LYS A 188 14.02 -24.02 11.38
C LYS A 188 14.85 -25.09 10.69
N ASP A 189 14.16 -26.02 10.03
CA ASP A 189 14.73 -27.18 9.33
C ASP A 189 14.00 -27.40 8.00
N GLY A 190 14.54 -28.23 7.12
CA GLY A 190 13.93 -28.53 5.81
C GLY A 190 12.55 -29.20 5.86
N ASN A 191 12.16 -29.74 7.02
CA ASN A 191 10.83 -30.33 7.26
C ASN A 191 9.83 -29.36 7.91
N ASP A 192 10.28 -28.18 8.36
CA ASP A 192 9.43 -27.17 8.99
C ASP A 192 8.62 -26.44 7.91
N ARG A 193 7.35 -26.82 7.78
CA ARG A 193 6.49 -26.32 6.71
C ARG A 193 5.91 -24.95 7.07
N LYS A 194 6.64 -23.91 6.69
CA LYS A 194 6.24 -22.49 6.80
C LYS A 194 5.53 -21.99 5.55
N GLY A 195 4.86 -20.86 5.68
CA GLY A 195 4.29 -20.13 4.54
C GLY A 195 5.40 -19.71 3.59
N LYS A 196 5.14 -19.80 2.29
CA LYS A 196 6.16 -19.60 1.26
C LYS A 196 5.56 -19.07 -0.03
N VAL A 197 6.26 -18.15 -0.68
CA VAL A 197 5.91 -17.62 -2.00
C VAL A 197 6.84 -18.25 -3.04
N PHE A 198 6.27 -18.90 -4.04
CA PHE A 198 6.97 -19.45 -5.19
C PHE A 198 6.72 -18.51 -6.36
N SER A 199 7.71 -17.69 -6.69
CA SER A 199 7.59 -16.63 -7.67
C SER A 199 8.34 -17.01 -8.95
N PHE A 200 7.68 -16.88 -10.11
CA PHE A 200 8.23 -17.24 -11.41
C PHE A 200 8.38 -16.01 -12.31
N GLU A 201 9.55 -15.86 -12.93
CA GLU A 201 9.87 -14.81 -13.90
C GLU A 201 10.54 -15.44 -15.12
N TYR A 202 10.05 -15.12 -16.32
CA TYR A 202 10.57 -15.69 -17.57
C TYR A 202 11.75 -14.88 -18.14
N HIS A 203 11.84 -13.59 -17.78
CA HIS A 203 12.83 -12.69 -18.37
C HIS A 203 14.09 -12.62 -17.51
N GLU A 204 15.17 -13.23 -17.98
CA GLU A 204 16.42 -13.41 -17.24
C GLU A 204 16.97 -12.13 -16.55
N PRO A 205 17.12 -10.96 -17.23
CA PRO A 205 17.57 -9.75 -16.54
C PRO A 205 16.65 -9.28 -15.40
N ARG A 206 15.34 -9.54 -15.51
CA ARG A 206 14.39 -9.19 -14.45
C ARG A 206 14.48 -10.17 -13.29
N TYR A 207 14.65 -11.45 -13.59
CA TYR A 207 14.90 -12.48 -12.59
C TYR A 207 16.16 -12.17 -11.77
N GLN A 208 17.30 -11.88 -12.42
CA GLN A 208 18.56 -11.60 -11.73
C GLN A 208 18.43 -10.39 -10.78
N LYS A 209 17.83 -9.30 -11.26
CA LYS A 209 17.60 -8.12 -10.44
C LYS A 209 16.63 -8.37 -9.29
N MET A 210 15.56 -9.12 -9.52
CA MET A 210 14.62 -9.48 -8.45
C MET A 210 15.27 -10.42 -7.42
N GLN A 211 16.19 -11.28 -7.85
CA GLN A 211 16.96 -12.14 -6.97
C GLN A 211 17.86 -11.33 -6.04
N GLU A 212 18.55 -10.33 -6.58
CA GLU A 212 19.34 -9.36 -5.79
C GLU A 212 18.45 -8.61 -4.79
N GLU A 213 17.32 -8.07 -5.23
CA GLU A 213 16.38 -7.34 -4.36
C GLU A 213 15.81 -8.23 -3.23
N ILE A 214 15.40 -9.48 -3.53
CA ILE A 214 14.93 -10.44 -2.51
C ILE A 214 16.03 -10.72 -1.49
N HIS A 215 17.27 -10.85 -1.95
CA HIS A 215 18.41 -11.12 -1.09
C HIS A 215 18.74 -9.92 -0.20
N GLU A 216 18.83 -8.72 -0.77
CA GLU A 216 19.06 -7.47 -0.04
C GLU A 216 17.97 -7.20 0.99
N HIS A 217 16.71 -7.55 0.66
CA HIS A 217 15.58 -7.42 1.57
C HIS A 217 15.45 -8.59 2.56
N LYS A 218 16.37 -9.56 2.51
CA LYS A 218 16.46 -10.73 3.41
C LYS A 218 15.19 -11.60 3.39
N LEU A 219 14.59 -11.73 2.20
CA LEU A 219 13.35 -12.46 1.96
C LEU A 219 13.57 -13.89 1.45
N ASP A 220 14.81 -14.33 1.24
CA ASP A 220 15.18 -15.67 0.71
C ASP A 220 14.53 -16.83 1.48
N GLY A 221 14.32 -16.66 2.80
CA GLY A 221 13.70 -17.69 3.64
C GLY A 221 12.20 -17.89 3.39
N VAL A 222 11.53 -16.92 2.77
CA VAL A 222 10.07 -16.90 2.57
C VAL A 222 9.70 -16.88 1.08
N VAL A 223 10.56 -16.35 0.23
CA VAL A 223 10.36 -16.24 -1.21
C VAL A 223 11.35 -17.14 -1.93
N GLN A 224 10.86 -18.02 -2.79
CA GLN A 224 11.67 -18.80 -3.72
C GLN A 224 11.38 -18.32 -5.13
N LEU A 225 12.33 -17.57 -5.70
CA LEU A 225 12.27 -17.09 -7.07
C LEU A 225 12.79 -18.19 -8.01
N SER A 226 12.20 -18.32 -9.19
CA SER A 226 12.66 -19.24 -10.24
C SER A 226 12.60 -18.58 -11.61
N HIS A 227 13.71 -18.69 -12.36
CA HIS A 227 13.75 -18.27 -13.76
C HIS A 227 13.11 -19.36 -14.61
N ARG A 228 11.92 -19.09 -15.18
CA ARG A 228 11.13 -20.13 -15.84
C ARG A 228 10.08 -19.57 -16.79
N ASP A 229 9.88 -20.25 -17.91
CA ASP A 229 8.66 -20.13 -18.70
C ASP A 229 7.56 -21.07 -18.17
N VAL A 230 6.60 -20.49 -17.44
CA VAL A 230 5.51 -21.25 -16.83
C VAL A 230 4.51 -21.83 -17.83
N TYR A 231 4.52 -21.38 -19.09
CA TYR A 231 3.65 -21.95 -20.12
C TYR A 231 4.12 -23.34 -20.55
N GLY A 232 5.43 -23.54 -20.69
CA GLY A 232 6.03 -24.81 -21.09
C GLY A 232 6.42 -25.70 -19.91
N GLU A 233 7.08 -25.12 -18.90
CA GLU A 233 7.74 -25.89 -17.83
C GLU A 233 6.89 -26.05 -16.55
N GLY A 234 5.76 -25.37 -16.47
CA GLY A 234 4.88 -25.38 -15.30
C GLY A 234 5.51 -24.82 -14.02
N PHE A 235 5.04 -25.30 -12.87
CA PHE A 235 5.27 -24.65 -11.56
C PHE A 235 6.03 -25.51 -10.54
N ASN A 236 6.50 -26.70 -10.91
CA ASN A 236 7.22 -27.58 -10.00
C ASN A 236 8.65 -27.10 -9.79
N VAL A 237 9.10 -26.99 -8.55
CA VAL A 237 10.44 -26.45 -8.24
C VAL A 237 11.35 -27.58 -7.79
N ASP A 238 12.51 -27.71 -8.43
CA ASP A 238 13.49 -28.80 -8.19
C ASP A 238 12.87 -30.20 -8.27
N GLY A 239 11.94 -30.39 -9.23
CA GLY A 239 11.20 -31.65 -9.40
C GLY A 239 10.17 -31.95 -8.31
N LYS A 240 9.85 -30.99 -7.44
CA LYS A 240 8.92 -31.15 -6.32
C LYS A 240 7.73 -30.20 -6.45
N SER A 241 6.58 -30.67 -5.96
CA SER A 241 5.37 -29.86 -5.86
C SER A 241 5.54 -28.75 -4.81
N PRO A 242 5.21 -27.48 -5.15
CA PRO A 242 5.05 -26.42 -4.18
C PRO A 242 3.89 -26.65 -3.21
N LEU A 243 3.00 -27.63 -3.45
CA LEU A 243 1.80 -27.87 -2.66
C LEU A 243 1.06 -26.56 -2.33
N ALA A 244 0.81 -25.77 -3.37
CA ALA A 244 0.24 -24.45 -3.26
C ALA A 244 -1.27 -24.53 -2.97
N THR A 245 -1.76 -23.58 -2.17
CA THR A 245 -3.20 -23.44 -1.86
C THR A 245 -3.78 -22.12 -2.37
N ALA A 246 -2.92 -21.23 -2.87
CA ALA A 246 -3.29 -19.95 -3.44
C ALA A 246 -2.38 -19.65 -4.65
N ILE A 247 -2.95 -19.03 -5.67
CA ILE A 247 -2.26 -18.78 -6.95
C ILE A 247 -2.61 -17.36 -7.43
N PHE A 248 -1.61 -16.64 -7.90
CA PHE A 248 -1.75 -15.37 -8.58
C PHE A 248 -1.01 -15.39 -9.91
N LEU A 249 -1.72 -15.10 -11.00
CA LEU A 249 -1.14 -15.04 -12.35
C LEU A 249 -1.29 -13.63 -12.93
N ASP A 250 -0.16 -12.96 -13.15
CA ASP A 250 -0.02 -11.71 -13.90
C ASP A 250 0.79 -12.01 -15.17
N LEU A 251 0.10 -12.60 -16.15
CA LEU A 251 0.68 -13.13 -17.38
C LEU A 251 -0.06 -12.57 -18.60
N PRO A 252 0.59 -12.41 -19.76
CA PRO A 252 -0.09 -12.04 -21.00
C PRO A 252 -1.16 -13.04 -21.46
N ALA A 253 -0.93 -14.34 -21.25
CA ALA A 253 -1.82 -15.42 -21.70
C ALA A 253 -2.04 -16.45 -20.55
N PRO A 254 -2.71 -16.08 -19.45
CA PRO A 254 -2.83 -16.95 -18.27
C PRO A 254 -3.48 -18.29 -18.60
N TRP A 255 -4.42 -18.35 -19.57
CA TRP A 255 -5.05 -19.59 -20.03
C TRP A 255 -4.05 -20.65 -20.53
N GLU A 256 -2.89 -20.23 -21.06
CA GLU A 256 -1.85 -21.16 -21.50
C GLU A 256 -1.11 -21.78 -20.33
N ALA A 257 -1.06 -21.14 -19.15
CA ALA A 257 -0.40 -21.71 -17.97
C ALA A 257 -1.34 -22.59 -17.12
N LEU A 258 -2.67 -22.42 -17.26
CA LEU A 258 -3.65 -23.07 -16.38
C LEU A 258 -3.61 -24.59 -16.42
N HIS A 259 -3.24 -25.20 -17.54
CA HIS A 259 -3.18 -26.66 -17.65
C HIS A 259 -2.17 -27.28 -16.67
N HIS A 260 -1.08 -26.59 -16.35
CA HIS A 260 -0.14 -26.99 -15.30
C HIS A 260 -0.69 -26.88 -13.88
N LEU A 261 -1.83 -26.18 -13.69
CA LEU A 261 -2.50 -25.94 -12.41
C LEU A 261 -3.77 -26.79 -12.26
N SER A 262 -3.66 -28.06 -12.59
CA SER A 262 -4.72 -29.06 -12.49
C SER A 262 -4.40 -30.07 -11.38
N ARG A 263 -5.41 -30.82 -10.92
CA ARG A 263 -5.19 -31.94 -9.97
C ARG A 263 -4.78 -33.22 -10.69
N GLN A 264 -5.40 -33.47 -11.83
CA GLN A 264 -5.11 -34.60 -12.68
C GLN A 264 -4.32 -34.15 -13.89
N ARG A 265 -3.51 -35.07 -14.41
CA ARG A 265 -2.67 -34.84 -15.57
C ARG A 265 -3.54 -34.42 -16.77
N PRO A 266 -3.36 -33.21 -17.32
CA PRO A 266 -4.09 -32.76 -18.49
C PRO A 266 -3.79 -33.61 -19.71
N GLU A 267 -4.74 -33.66 -20.64
CA GLU A 267 -4.54 -34.31 -21.94
C GLU A 267 -3.34 -33.73 -22.71
N LYS A 268 -3.10 -32.42 -22.57
CA LYS A 268 -1.97 -31.70 -23.17
C LYS A 268 -0.59 -32.16 -22.67
N LEU A 269 -0.52 -32.83 -21.52
CA LEU A 269 0.73 -33.30 -20.89
C LEU A 269 0.83 -34.83 -20.86
N LYS A 270 0.08 -35.55 -21.70
CA LYS A 270 0.01 -37.03 -21.74
C LYS A 270 1.33 -37.75 -22.07
N ASP A 271 2.37 -37.03 -22.50
CA ASP A 271 3.68 -37.61 -22.81
C ASP A 271 4.70 -37.53 -21.64
N GLU A 272 4.51 -36.65 -20.65
CA GLU A 272 5.32 -36.59 -19.42
C GLU A 272 5.01 -37.66 -18.33
N GLU A 273 5.66 -38.83 -18.38
CA GLU A 273 5.40 -39.96 -17.45
C GLU A 273 5.40 -39.61 -15.94
N ASN A 274 6.17 -38.61 -15.51
CA ASN A 274 6.35 -38.23 -14.10
C ASN A 274 5.69 -36.88 -13.73
N TRP A 275 4.55 -36.54 -14.33
CA TRP A 275 3.83 -35.31 -14.01
C TRP A 275 3.33 -35.31 -12.55
N VAL A 276 3.62 -34.21 -11.83
CA VAL A 276 3.15 -33.99 -10.45
C VAL A 276 2.43 -32.65 -10.39
N SER A 277 1.23 -32.62 -9.80
CA SER A 277 0.50 -31.37 -9.61
C SER A 277 1.24 -30.43 -8.65
N PRO A 278 1.36 -29.13 -8.98
CA PRO A 278 1.97 -28.15 -8.07
C PRO A 278 1.06 -27.77 -6.88
N LEU A 279 -0.16 -28.30 -6.85
CA LEU A 279 -1.23 -27.92 -5.92
C LEU A 279 -1.28 -28.84 -4.69
N ASP A 280 -1.77 -28.32 -3.56
CA ASP A 280 -1.98 -29.17 -2.38
C ASP A 280 -3.19 -30.11 -2.60
N PRO A 281 -3.03 -31.44 -2.51
CA PRO A 281 -4.12 -32.39 -2.72
C PRO A 281 -5.14 -32.39 -1.57
N LYS A 282 -4.77 -31.91 -0.37
CA LYS A 282 -5.61 -32.00 0.84
C LYS A 282 -6.49 -30.78 1.07
N ARG A 283 -6.33 -29.72 0.26
CA ARG A 283 -7.03 -28.44 0.44
C ARG A 283 -7.60 -27.93 -0.87
N SER A 284 -8.64 -27.11 -0.77
CA SER A 284 -9.10 -26.32 -1.92
C SER A 284 -8.05 -25.26 -2.26
N VAL A 285 -7.94 -24.99 -3.56
CA VAL A 285 -6.97 -24.04 -4.09
C VAL A 285 -7.73 -22.85 -4.65
N HIS A 286 -7.27 -21.65 -4.36
CA HIS A 286 -7.87 -20.41 -4.85
C HIS A 286 -6.92 -19.78 -5.86
N ILE A 287 -7.45 -19.31 -6.98
CA ILE A 287 -6.67 -18.62 -8.01
C ILE A 287 -7.22 -17.23 -8.24
N CYS A 288 -6.33 -16.30 -8.58
CA CYS A 288 -6.65 -15.03 -9.18
C CYS A 288 -5.79 -14.83 -10.43
N THR A 289 -6.40 -14.46 -11.55
CA THR A 289 -5.69 -14.00 -12.74
C THR A 289 -5.91 -12.49 -12.92
N PHE A 290 -4.83 -11.78 -13.23
CA PHE A 290 -4.82 -10.34 -13.47
C PHE A 290 -4.71 -10.13 -14.99
N SER A 291 -5.74 -9.53 -15.60
CA SER A 291 -5.76 -9.32 -17.05
C SER A 291 -6.35 -7.96 -17.43
N PRO A 292 -5.63 -7.13 -18.22
CA PRO A 292 -6.12 -5.79 -18.57
C PRO A 292 -7.29 -5.82 -19.55
N CYS A 293 -7.31 -6.79 -20.47
CA CYS A 293 -8.30 -6.87 -21.55
C CYS A 293 -9.40 -7.90 -21.25
N ILE A 294 -10.63 -7.60 -21.65
CA ILE A 294 -11.78 -8.48 -21.37
C ILE A 294 -11.73 -9.78 -22.19
N GLU A 295 -11.08 -9.75 -23.36
CA GLU A 295 -10.89 -10.93 -24.22
C GLU A 295 -9.97 -11.96 -23.56
N GLN A 296 -8.98 -11.48 -22.80
CA GLN A 296 -8.11 -12.34 -22.00
C GLN A 296 -8.89 -13.03 -20.89
N VAL A 297 -9.80 -12.30 -20.23
CA VAL A 297 -10.72 -12.85 -19.22
C VAL A 297 -11.58 -13.96 -19.82
N THR A 298 -12.21 -13.73 -20.98
CA THR A 298 -13.07 -14.72 -21.63
C THR A 298 -12.34 -16.04 -21.87
N ARG A 299 -11.14 -16.00 -22.47
CA ARG A 299 -10.32 -17.20 -22.70
C ARG A 299 -9.90 -17.89 -21.42
N THR A 300 -9.59 -17.11 -20.39
CA THR A 300 -9.22 -17.64 -19.08
C THR A 300 -10.38 -18.39 -18.44
N ILE A 301 -11.59 -17.82 -18.48
CA ILE A 301 -12.80 -18.44 -17.93
C ILE A 301 -13.14 -19.74 -18.69
N GLU A 302 -12.98 -19.76 -20.01
CA GLU A 302 -13.17 -20.97 -20.82
C GLU A 302 -12.25 -22.12 -20.36
N GLU A 303 -10.94 -21.86 -20.26
CA GLU A 303 -9.98 -22.89 -19.84
C GLU A 303 -10.16 -23.29 -18.36
N LEU A 304 -10.46 -22.34 -17.47
CA LEU A 304 -10.79 -22.64 -16.06
C LEU A 304 -11.96 -23.63 -15.96
N ARG A 305 -13.02 -23.44 -16.74
CA ARG A 305 -14.18 -24.35 -16.78
C ARG A 305 -13.79 -25.74 -17.28
N LEU A 306 -12.98 -25.81 -18.34
CA LEU A 306 -12.51 -27.09 -18.88
C LEU A 306 -11.68 -27.88 -17.86
N LEU A 307 -10.89 -27.19 -17.04
CA LEU A 307 -10.01 -27.78 -16.03
C LEU A 307 -10.71 -28.05 -14.69
N GLY A 308 -12.03 -27.86 -14.60
CA GLY A 308 -12.82 -28.19 -13.41
C GLY A 308 -12.75 -27.15 -12.29
N TRP A 309 -12.30 -25.93 -12.58
CA TRP A 309 -12.40 -24.82 -11.63
C TRP A 309 -13.86 -24.40 -11.46
N THR A 310 -14.23 -24.08 -10.23
CA THR A 310 -15.58 -23.73 -9.79
C THR A 310 -15.61 -22.34 -9.19
N ASP A 311 -16.81 -21.80 -8.93
CA ASP A 311 -17.00 -20.47 -8.30
C ASP A 311 -16.22 -19.36 -9.03
N ILE A 312 -16.32 -19.35 -10.35
CA ILE A 312 -15.61 -18.39 -11.21
C ILE A 312 -16.33 -17.05 -11.16
N ASP A 313 -15.64 -16.02 -10.70
CA ASP A 313 -16.18 -14.66 -10.61
C ASP A 313 -15.14 -13.63 -11.03
N MET A 314 -15.58 -12.60 -11.76
CA MET A 314 -14.71 -11.53 -12.27
C MET A 314 -15.14 -10.19 -11.70
N VAL A 315 -14.17 -9.44 -11.18
CA VAL A 315 -14.40 -8.11 -10.59
C VAL A 315 -13.28 -7.14 -10.97
N GLU A 316 -13.56 -5.86 -10.84
CA GLU A 316 -12.58 -4.77 -10.89
C GLU A 316 -12.58 -4.02 -9.55
N ILE A 317 -11.44 -3.41 -9.19
CA ILE A 317 -11.32 -2.61 -7.97
C ILE A 317 -11.04 -1.16 -8.35
N SER A 318 -11.95 -0.26 -7.99
CA SER A 318 -11.78 1.18 -8.18
C SER A 318 -11.44 1.85 -6.85
N ALA A 319 -10.18 2.28 -6.72
CA ALA A 319 -9.72 3.03 -5.56
C ALA A 319 -9.69 4.53 -5.86
N ARG A 320 -10.06 5.35 -4.86
CA ARG A 320 -10.00 6.81 -4.96
C ARG A 320 -9.39 7.38 -3.70
N ARG A 321 -8.32 8.17 -3.85
CA ARG A 321 -7.76 8.95 -2.74
C ARG A 321 -8.50 10.28 -2.60
N ILE A 322 -8.88 10.60 -1.36
CA ILE A 322 -9.61 11.83 -1.05
C ILE A 322 -8.69 12.77 -0.27
N ASN A 323 -8.45 13.95 -0.83
CA ASN A 323 -7.71 15.02 -0.17
C ASN A 323 -8.66 15.95 0.57
N THR A 324 -8.35 16.24 1.83
CA THR A 324 -9.05 17.26 2.61
C THR A 324 -8.38 18.61 2.38
N VAL A 325 -9.11 19.54 1.77
CA VAL A 325 -8.66 20.92 1.54
C VAL A 325 -9.58 21.86 2.31
N ARG A 326 -9.03 22.95 2.81
CA ARG A 326 -9.82 24.00 3.46
C ARG A 326 -9.88 25.21 2.56
N GLU A 327 -11.08 25.57 2.14
CA GLU A 327 -11.31 26.76 1.35
C GLU A 327 -11.47 27.93 2.30
N ARG A 328 -10.55 28.89 2.25
CA ARG A 328 -10.67 30.13 2.99
C ARG A 328 -11.25 31.17 2.04
N VAL A 329 -12.53 31.47 2.24
CA VAL A 329 -13.25 32.54 1.52
C VAL A 329 -13.48 33.67 2.51
N GLY A 330 -13.23 34.91 2.07
CA GLY A 330 -13.37 36.11 2.89
C GLY A 330 -12.60 37.29 2.31
N ALA A 331 -13.23 38.45 2.22
CA ALA A 331 -12.64 39.68 1.72
C ALA A 331 -11.54 40.23 2.63
N ASN A 332 -11.55 39.85 3.91
CA ASN A 332 -10.59 40.26 4.94
C ASN A 332 -9.38 39.32 5.09
N LEU A 333 -9.26 38.29 4.25
CA LEU A 333 -8.14 37.35 4.33
C LEU A 333 -6.86 37.95 3.71
N PRO A 334 -5.68 37.75 4.34
CA PRO A 334 -4.40 38.08 3.74
C PRO A 334 -4.25 37.43 2.35
N ALA A 335 -3.53 38.10 1.44
CA ALA A 335 -3.23 37.59 0.10
C ALA A 335 -2.20 36.43 0.16
N GLU A 336 -2.58 35.33 0.78
CA GLU A 336 -1.80 34.09 0.81
C GLU A 336 -2.29 33.11 -0.27
N ARG A 337 -1.36 32.27 -0.74
CA ARG A 337 -1.62 31.27 -1.77
C ARG A 337 -2.71 30.28 -1.30
N GLY A 338 -3.87 30.32 -1.93
CA GLY A 338 -5.03 29.46 -1.60
C GLY A 338 -6.19 30.18 -0.90
N ASN A 339 -6.05 31.46 -0.55
CA ASN A 339 -7.16 32.27 -0.06
C ASN A 339 -7.93 32.87 -1.24
N ILE A 340 -9.24 32.70 -1.26
CA ILE A 340 -10.11 33.34 -2.24
C ILE A 340 -10.62 34.64 -1.63
N GLN A 341 -10.12 35.77 -2.15
CA GLN A 341 -10.57 37.12 -1.75
C GLN A 341 -11.93 37.50 -2.33
N ALA A 342 -12.84 36.53 -2.41
CA ALA A 342 -14.25 36.74 -2.65
C ALA A 342 -14.96 36.92 -1.30
N PRO A 343 -16.03 37.72 -1.24
CA PRO A 343 -16.87 37.75 -0.05
C PRO A 343 -17.43 36.35 0.23
N ALA A 344 -17.33 35.89 1.48
CA ALA A 344 -17.82 34.58 1.89
C ALA A 344 -19.35 34.53 1.93
N ASP A 345 -19.97 35.65 2.32
CA ASP A 345 -21.42 35.79 2.46
C ASP A 345 -21.97 36.99 1.69
N VAL A 346 -23.26 36.94 1.37
CA VAL A 346 -24.00 38.07 0.78
C VAL A 346 -23.85 39.34 1.64
N LYS A 347 -23.80 39.21 2.97
CA LYS A 347 -23.59 40.35 3.88
C LYS A 347 -22.23 41.00 3.68
N GLU A 348 -21.18 40.19 3.57
CA GLU A 348 -19.82 40.68 3.32
C GLU A 348 -19.70 41.28 1.91
N ALA A 349 -20.36 40.68 0.92
CA ALA A 349 -20.44 41.21 -0.44
C ALA A 349 -21.11 42.58 -0.48
N MET A 350 -22.24 42.72 0.22
CA MET A 350 -22.98 43.99 0.34
C MET A 350 -22.20 45.05 1.10
N GLN A 351 -21.46 44.66 2.14
CA GLN A 351 -20.58 45.55 2.88
C GLN A 351 -19.44 46.08 2.00
N ARG A 352 -18.75 45.18 1.28
CA ARG A 352 -17.71 45.54 0.32
C ARG A 352 -18.25 46.43 -0.81
N LEU A 353 -19.46 46.15 -1.30
CA LEU A 353 -20.12 46.97 -2.32
C LEU A 353 -20.47 48.37 -1.79
N LYS A 354 -20.91 48.49 -0.53
CA LYS A 354 -21.16 49.79 0.11
C LYS A 354 -19.86 50.60 0.24
N GLU A 355 -18.78 49.96 0.66
CA GLU A 355 -17.46 50.60 0.79
C GLU A 355 -16.92 51.06 -0.57
N ILE A 356 -17.03 50.22 -1.61
CA ILE A 356 -16.66 50.59 -2.98
C ILE A 356 -17.50 51.78 -3.46
N ASN A 357 -18.82 51.73 -3.28
CA ASN A 357 -19.71 52.83 -3.68
C ASN A 357 -19.43 54.14 -2.93
N GLN A 358 -19.05 54.07 -1.65
CA GLN A 358 -18.63 55.26 -0.88
C GLN A 358 -17.34 55.84 -1.44
N LYS A 359 -16.33 55.01 -1.68
CA LYS A 359 -15.07 55.43 -2.32
C LYS A 359 -15.28 56.04 -3.70
N THR A 360 -16.15 55.43 -4.53
CA THR A 360 -16.49 55.98 -5.86
C THR A 360 -17.22 57.32 -5.75
N LYS A 361 -18.12 57.48 -4.77
CA LYS A 361 -18.79 58.76 -4.51
C LYS A 361 -17.82 59.82 -4.03
N GLU A 362 -16.86 59.47 -3.18
CA GLU A 362 -15.79 60.38 -2.73
C GLU A 362 -14.89 60.78 -3.89
N PHE A 363 -14.47 59.83 -4.72
CA PHE A 363 -13.70 60.09 -5.95
C PHE A 363 -14.46 61.00 -6.93
N HIS A 364 -15.75 60.73 -7.17
CA HIS A 364 -16.61 61.59 -8.00
C HIS A 364 -16.81 62.98 -7.38
N LYS A 365 -16.90 63.11 -6.04
CA LYS A 365 -16.98 64.41 -5.38
C LYS A 365 -15.68 65.20 -5.53
N VAL A 366 -14.52 64.57 -5.42
CA VAL A 366 -13.22 65.23 -5.63
C VAL A 366 -13.07 65.65 -7.10
N ALA A 367 -13.42 64.78 -8.04
CA ALA A 367 -13.40 65.09 -9.48
C ALA A 367 -14.38 66.21 -9.88
N PHE A 368 -15.59 66.22 -9.30
CA PHE A 368 -16.59 67.27 -9.56
C PHE A 368 -16.20 68.61 -8.91
N LYS A 369 -15.49 68.57 -7.77
CA LYS A 369 -14.98 69.78 -7.11
C LYS A 369 -13.81 70.40 -7.89
N SER A 370 -12.99 69.59 -8.58
CA SER A 370 -11.94 70.11 -9.48
C SER A 370 -12.47 70.73 -10.78
N THR A 371 -13.69 70.40 -11.22
CA THR A 371 -14.27 70.96 -12.46
C THR A 371 -15.09 72.23 -12.26
N ASN A 372 -15.43 72.61 -11.03
CA ASN A 372 -16.31 73.76 -10.72
C ASN A 372 -15.60 74.93 -10.01
N THR A 373 -14.27 74.91 -9.94
CA THR A 373 -13.45 76.06 -9.53
C THR A 373 -12.54 76.44 -10.69
N GLU A 374 -13.07 77.24 -11.61
CA GLU A 374 -12.27 78.15 -12.42
C GLU A 374 -12.05 79.42 -11.57
N ASP A 375 -10.89 79.52 -10.91
CA ASP A 375 -10.07 80.74 -10.88
C ASP A 375 -8.87 80.59 -9.90
N ASP A 376 -7.70 80.40 -10.52
CA ASP A 376 -6.38 80.97 -10.25
C ASP A 376 -5.75 80.92 -8.83
N SER A 377 -4.87 79.94 -8.60
CA SER A 377 -3.44 80.18 -8.33
C SER A 377 -2.69 78.87 -8.03
N SER A 378 -1.45 78.84 -8.53
CA SER A 378 -0.43 77.80 -8.47
C SER A 378 -0.32 76.94 -7.20
N ALA A 379 -0.42 75.62 -7.36
CA ALA A 379 0.43 74.65 -6.67
C ALA A 379 0.41 73.31 -7.43
N MET A 380 1.53 72.97 -8.10
CA MET A 380 1.81 71.58 -8.47
C MET A 380 2.13 70.82 -7.18
N ASP A 381 1.13 70.20 -6.55
CA ASP A 381 1.37 69.13 -5.59
C ASP A 381 1.20 67.79 -6.32
N ILE A 382 2.34 67.21 -6.67
CA ILE A 382 2.46 65.79 -7.00
C ILE A 382 2.23 65.03 -5.71
N ASP A 383 0.97 64.79 -5.36
CA ASP A 383 0.62 63.81 -4.34
C ASP A 383 0.73 62.41 -4.97
N THR A 384 1.95 61.88 -4.87
CA THR A 384 2.25 60.44 -4.86
C THR A 384 1.13 59.63 -4.19
N PRO A 385 0.78 58.42 -4.68
CA PRO A 385 -0.22 57.59 -4.04
C PRO A 385 0.27 57.21 -2.65
N LYS A 386 -0.21 57.91 -1.62
CA LYS A 386 0.01 57.54 -0.24
C LYS A 386 -0.52 56.12 -0.06
N SER A 387 0.43 55.22 0.16
CA SER A 387 0.29 53.93 0.81
C SER A 387 -0.98 53.85 1.66
N ASN A 388 -1.77 52.80 1.42
CA ASN A 388 -2.85 52.31 2.27
C ASN A 388 -2.60 52.65 3.74
N SER A 389 -3.21 53.74 4.22
CA SER A 389 -3.42 53.95 5.63
C SER A 389 -4.67 53.16 6.02
N SER A 390 -4.50 51.85 6.14
CA SER A 390 -5.35 51.07 7.03
C SER A 390 -5.14 51.61 8.43
N LYS A 391 -6.06 52.47 8.90
CA LYS A 391 -6.22 52.65 10.35
C LYS A 391 -6.46 51.25 10.93
N PRO A 392 -5.60 50.78 11.86
CA PRO A 392 -5.81 49.51 12.53
C PRO A 392 -6.96 49.74 13.52
N ASN A 393 -8.18 49.45 13.08
CA ASN A 393 -9.31 49.42 13.98
C ASN A 393 -9.21 48.11 14.77
N GLY A 394 -8.76 48.21 16.02
CA GLY A 394 -8.67 47.10 16.97
C GLY A 394 -7.41 46.27 16.83
N LYS A 395 -6.54 46.36 17.85
CA LYS A 395 -5.66 45.26 18.25
C LYS A 395 -6.55 44.05 18.56
N ALA A 396 -6.87 43.25 17.55
CA ALA A 396 -7.04 41.83 17.77
C ALA A 396 -5.63 41.25 17.79
N THR A 397 -5.25 40.73 18.94
CA THR A 397 -4.13 39.81 19.14
C THR A 397 -4.00 38.87 17.94
N GLU A 398 -2.85 38.91 17.24
CA GLU A 398 -2.53 37.99 16.14
C GLU A 398 -2.57 36.50 16.57
N ASP A 399 -2.66 36.23 17.88
CA ASP A 399 -2.72 34.90 18.48
C ASP A 399 -4.14 34.29 18.65
N ASP A 400 -5.22 35.05 18.48
CA ASP A 400 -6.58 34.53 18.73
C ASP A 400 -7.30 33.96 17.50
N PHE A 401 -6.81 34.24 16.29
CA PHE A 401 -7.42 33.75 15.05
C PHE A 401 -6.69 32.54 14.49
N LYS A 402 -6.92 31.41 15.14
CA LYS A 402 -6.41 30.10 14.72
C LYS A 402 -6.76 29.85 13.23
N PRO A 403 -5.76 29.71 12.33
CA PRO A 403 -6.00 29.57 10.88
C PRO A 403 -6.83 28.34 10.49
N TRP A 404 -7.07 27.42 11.43
CA TRP A 404 -7.93 26.26 11.26
C TRP A 404 -9.39 26.45 11.67
N MET A 405 -9.77 27.62 12.20
CA MET A 405 -11.18 27.98 12.41
C MET A 405 -11.77 28.72 11.20
N ASN A 406 -10.91 29.25 10.32
CA ASN A 406 -11.32 29.99 9.13
C ASN A 406 -11.46 29.06 7.92
N GLY A 407 -12.63 29.09 7.28
CA GLY A 407 -12.90 28.41 6.02
C GLY A 407 -13.64 27.07 6.15
N ASN A 408 -14.30 26.68 5.07
CA ASN A 408 -15.05 25.42 5.01
C ASN A 408 -14.11 24.28 4.62
N LEU A 409 -14.27 23.14 5.29
CA LEU A 409 -13.56 21.93 4.92
C LEU A 409 -14.32 21.25 3.78
N TYR A 410 -13.63 20.95 2.68
CA TYR A 410 -14.18 20.19 1.57
C TYR A 410 -13.22 19.07 1.16
N HIS A 411 -13.79 18.05 0.52
CA HIS A 411 -13.04 16.94 -0.01
C HIS A 411 -12.85 17.11 -1.52
N ARG A 412 -11.62 16.92 -2.00
CA ARG A 412 -11.30 16.90 -3.43
C ARG A 412 -10.66 15.55 -3.77
N PRO A 413 -11.14 14.83 -4.80
CA PRO A 413 -10.43 13.64 -5.27
C PRO A 413 -9.04 14.03 -5.78
N GLU A 414 -8.13 13.06 -5.81
CA GLU A 414 -6.85 13.22 -6.50
C GLU A 414 -7.04 13.65 -7.95
N THR A 415 -6.05 14.38 -8.48
CA THR A 415 -6.11 14.93 -9.83
C THR A 415 -5.93 13.88 -10.91
N ASP A 416 -5.15 12.84 -10.62
CA ASP A 416 -4.85 11.75 -11.54
C ASP A 416 -5.43 10.45 -10.97
N LEU A 417 -6.52 9.99 -11.56
CA LEU A 417 -7.26 8.80 -11.13
C LEU A 417 -6.83 7.62 -11.98
N LYS A 418 -6.38 6.55 -11.33
CA LYS A 418 -6.19 5.26 -11.99
C LYS A 418 -7.56 4.64 -12.22
N THR A 419 -8.15 4.91 -13.38
CA THR A 419 -9.53 4.50 -13.70
C THR A 419 -9.66 3.00 -13.93
N HIS A 420 -8.63 2.37 -14.50
CA HIS A 420 -8.58 0.94 -14.74
C HIS A 420 -7.16 0.42 -14.51
N THR A 421 -7.03 -0.64 -13.72
CA THR A 421 -5.78 -1.38 -13.57
C THR A 421 -5.87 -2.67 -14.37
N SER A 422 -6.73 -3.59 -13.96
CA SER A 422 -7.07 -4.82 -14.69
C SER A 422 -8.31 -5.49 -14.11
N TYR A 423 -8.88 -6.42 -14.87
CA TYR A 423 -9.90 -7.33 -14.39
C TYR A 423 -9.26 -8.45 -13.57
N LEU A 424 -9.91 -8.78 -12.44
CA LEU A 424 -9.49 -9.81 -11.51
C LEU A 424 -10.44 -10.98 -11.63
N THR A 425 -9.99 -12.10 -12.22
CA THR A 425 -10.80 -13.31 -12.33
C THR A 425 -10.39 -14.29 -11.25
N PHE A 426 -11.34 -14.63 -10.38
CA PHE A 426 -11.15 -15.57 -9.29
C PHE A 426 -11.80 -16.90 -9.62
N ALA A 427 -11.22 -17.99 -9.12
CA ALA A 427 -11.86 -19.29 -9.13
C ALA A 427 -11.35 -20.16 -7.98
N VAL A 428 -12.07 -21.26 -7.71
CA VAL A 428 -11.73 -22.22 -6.68
C VAL A 428 -11.69 -23.63 -7.27
N LEU A 429 -10.58 -24.33 -7.06
CA LEU A 429 -10.45 -25.75 -7.38
C LEU A 429 -10.72 -26.56 -6.10
N PRO A 430 -11.89 -27.24 -5.99
CA PRO A 430 -12.22 -28.04 -4.82
C PRO A 430 -11.23 -29.18 -4.65
N ARG A 431 -11.08 -29.69 -3.43
CA ARG A 431 -10.32 -30.92 -3.17
C ARG A 431 -10.98 -32.08 -3.92
N GLU A 432 -10.18 -32.99 -4.45
CA GLU A 432 -10.68 -34.29 -4.92
C GLU A 432 -11.00 -35.18 -3.71
N TRP A 433 -12.21 -35.72 -3.74
CA TRP A 433 -12.70 -36.63 -2.72
C TRP A 433 -12.49 -38.06 -3.18
N THR A 434 -11.81 -38.87 -2.37
CA THR A 434 -11.82 -40.32 -2.55
C THR A 434 -13.07 -40.92 -1.91
N GLU A 435 -13.44 -42.14 -2.31
CA GLU A 435 -14.57 -42.86 -1.69
C GLU A 435 -14.40 -42.99 -0.16
N GLU A 436 -13.16 -43.11 0.31
CA GLU A 436 -12.82 -43.14 1.73
C GLU A 436 -13.10 -41.79 2.42
N ASP A 437 -12.72 -40.68 1.79
CA ASP A 437 -13.00 -39.33 2.29
C ASP A 437 -14.50 -39.07 2.37
N GLU A 438 -15.25 -39.50 1.36
CA GLU A 438 -16.71 -39.39 1.32
C GLU A 438 -17.36 -40.20 2.42
N ALA A 439 -16.93 -41.46 2.61
CA ALA A 439 -17.42 -42.31 3.71
C ALA A 439 -17.08 -41.72 5.09
N ALA A 440 -15.88 -41.17 5.27
CA ALA A 440 -15.47 -40.53 6.52
C ALA A 440 -16.28 -39.25 6.80
N ALA A 441 -16.57 -38.44 5.78
CA ALA A 441 -17.43 -37.27 5.95
C ALA A 441 -18.88 -37.65 6.18
N PHE A 442 -19.40 -38.69 5.51
CA PHE A 442 -20.75 -39.20 5.75
C PHE A 442 -20.91 -39.77 7.16
N ALA A 443 -19.88 -40.44 7.68
CA ALA A 443 -19.86 -40.89 9.07
C ALA A 443 -19.86 -39.71 10.06
N LYS A 444 -19.13 -38.63 9.75
CA LYS A 444 -19.06 -37.40 10.57
C LYS A 444 -20.32 -36.55 10.49
N TRP A 445 -20.95 -36.52 9.32
CA TRP A 445 -22.12 -35.72 8.97
C TRP A 445 -23.13 -36.61 8.24
N PRO A 446 -23.91 -37.44 8.96
CA PRO A 446 -24.86 -38.33 8.33
C PRO A 446 -25.97 -37.55 7.63
N CYS A 447 -25.93 -37.54 6.31
CA CYS A 447 -26.97 -36.94 5.47
C CYS A 447 -28.24 -37.81 5.53
N GLY A 448 -29.42 -37.19 5.61
CA GLY A 448 -30.72 -37.90 5.67
C GLY A 448 -31.43 -37.89 7.03
N LYS A 449 -30.83 -37.26 8.06
CA LYS A 449 -31.54 -36.89 9.30
C LYS A 449 -32.11 -35.47 9.27
N GLU A 450 -32.04 -34.80 8.13
CA GLU A 450 -32.69 -33.52 7.91
C GLU A 450 -34.20 -33.75 7.94
N GLY A 451 -34.84 -33.37 9.05
CA GLY A 451 -36.29 -33.33 9.12
C GLY A 451 -36.79 -32.46 7.98
N GLY A 452 -37.55 -33.06 7.06
CA GLY A 452 -38.00 -32.40 5.85
C GLY A 452 -38.52 -30.99 6.12
N VAL A 453 -38.19 -30.07 5.21
CA VAL A 453 -38.62 -28.67 5.21
C VAL A 453 -40.04 -28.56 5.77
N ILE A 454 -40.21 -27.76 6.82
CA ILE A 454 -41.43 -27.64 7.65
C ILE A 454 -42.71 -27.35 6.83
N GLY A 455 -42.58 -26.97 5.56
CA GLY A 455 -43.69 -26.76 4.63
C GLY A 455 -44.30 -28.00 3.98
N SER A 456 -43.61 -29.16 3.91
CA SER A 456 -44.09 -30.33 3.13
C SER A 456 -44.49 -31.55 3.98
N LEU A 457 -44.45 -31.47 5.31
CA LEU A 457 -44.87 -32.56 6.18
C LEU A 457 -46.40 -32.73 6.14
N ASN A 458 -46.83 -33.84 5.53
CA ASN A 458 -48.19 -34.38 5.51
C ASN A 458 -48.93 -34.13 6.84
N LYS A 459 -50.17 -33.62 6.76
CA LYS A 459 -51.06 -33.30 7.90
C LYS A 459 -51.17 -34.43 8.95
N GLN A 460 -50.95 -35.67 8.51
CA GLN A 460 -50.90 -36.86 9.36
C GLN A 460 -49.65 -36.93 10.25
N ALA A 461 -48.46 -36.61 9.74
CA ALA A 461 -47.22 -36.58 10.51
C ALA A 461 -47.28 -35.50 11.61
N ARG A 462 -47.90 -34.34 11.32
CA ARG A 462 -48.15 -33.30 12.32
C ARG A 462 -49.11 -33.77 13.41
N LYS A 463 -50.17 -34.50 13.07
CA LYS A 463 -51.10 -35.10 14.04
C LYS A 463 -50.41 -36.15 14.92
N GLN A 464 -49.51 -36.94 14.36
CA GLN A 464 -48.80 -38.00 15.07
C GLN A 464 -47.78 -37.43 16.07
N GLN A 465 -46.97 -36.45 15.66
CA GLN A 465 -46.08 -35.73 16.58
C GLN A 465 -46.85 -34.98 17.68
N THR A 466 -48.05 -34.46 17.37
CA THR A 466 -48.89 -33.80 18.38
C THR A 466 -49.44 -34.82 19.38
N ARG A 467 -49.82 -36.03 18.93
CA ARG A 467 -50.24 -37.14 19.81
C ARG A 467 -49.10 -37.61 20.71
N GLU A 468 -47.91 -37.83 20.15
CA GLU A 468 -46.73 -38.26 20.90
C GLU A 468 -46.32 -37.22 21.96
N LYS A 469 -46.37 -35.92 21.62
CA LYS A 469 -46.15 -34.85 22.61
C LYS A 469 -47.20 -34.81 23.71
N LEU A 470 -48.47 -35.08 23.39
CA LEU A 470 -49.55 -35.18 24.37
C LEU A 470 -49.40 -36.40 25.28
N GLU A 471 -48.98 -37.54 24.73
CA GLU A 471 -48.72 -38.76 25.49
C GLU A 471 -47.49 -38.62 26.38
N ALA A 472 -46.40 -38.02 25.89
CA ALA A 472 -45.22 -37.71 26.70
C ALA A 472 -45.56 -36.76 27.85
N ARG A 473 -46.39 -35.75 27.60
CA ARG A 473 -46.86 -34.82 28.64
C ARG A 473 -47.81 -35.48 29.63
N LYS A 474 -48.62 -36.45 29.20
CA LYS A 474 -49.43 -37.28 30.09
C LYS A 474 -48.57 -38.19 30.96
N ARG A 475 -47.53 -38.82 30.40
CA ARG A 475 -46.57 -39.65 31.17
C ARG A 475 -45.81 -38.83 32.21
N GLN A 476 -45.30 -37.65 31.84
CA GLN A 476 -44.66 -36.74 32.79
C GLN A 476 -45.62 -36.25 33.88
N LYS A 477 -46.90 -36.08 33.57
CA LYS A 477 -47.90 -35.70 34.57
C LYS A 477 -48.20 -36.88 35.51
N GLN A 478 -48.34 -38.09 34.98
CA GLN A 478 -48.51 -39.30 35.79
C GLN A 478 -47.31 -39.51 36.72
N GLU A 479 -46.08 -39.44 36.22
CA GLU A 479 -44.86 -39.57 37.05
C GLU A 479 -44.79 -38.51 38.16
N LYS A 480 -45.22 -37.28 37.90
CA LYS A 480 -45.31 -36.22 38.92
C LYS A 480 -46.41 -36.46 39.95
N ASP A 481 -47.53 -37.05 39.53
CA ASP A 481 -48.63 -37.36 40.43
C ASP A 481 -48.26 -38.58 41.31
N THR A 482 -47.58 -39.61 40.79
CA THR A 482 -47.06 -40.72 41.61
C THR A 482 -45.98 -40.28 42.59
N GLN A 483 -45.10 -39.34 42.21
CA GLN A 483 -44.12 -38.77 43.13
C GLN A 483 -44.78 -37.95 44.25
N LYS A 484 -45.89 -37.27 43.97
CA LYS A 484 -46.65 -36.53 44.99
C LYS A 484 -47.40 -37.44 45.96
N GLU A 485 -47.94 -38.56 45.48
CA GLU A 485 -48.61 -39.55 46.33
C GLU A 485 -47.61 -40.25 47.26
N GLY A 486 -46.42 -40.61 46.77
CA GLY A 486 -45.35 -41.17 47.63
C GLY A 486 -44.87 -40.21 48.73
N LEU A 487 -44.78 -38.91 48.43
CA LEU A 487 -44.43 -37.87 49.41
C LEU A 487 -45.55 -37.61 50.44
N ALA A 488 -46.81 -37.91 50.10
CA ALA A 488 -47.95 -37.79 51.00
C ALA A 488 -48.09 -39.00 51.95
N GLU A 489 -47.72 -40.20 51.50
CA GLU A 489 -47.66 -41.39 52.35
C GLU A 489 -46.49 -41.32 53.36
N GLU A 490 -45.29 -40.88 52.93
CA GLU A 490 -44.16 -40.68 53.84
C GLU A 490 -44.40 -39.63 54.94
N THR A 491 -45.28 -38.65 54.67
CA THR A 491 -45.64 -37.62 55.67
C THR A 491 -46.77 -38.06 56.60
N ALA A 492 -47.55 -39.08 56.24
CA ALA A 492 -48.60 -39.66 57.08
C ALA A 492 -48.07 -40.75 58.03
N GLU A 493 -46.97 -41.44 57.70
CA GLU A 493 -46.29 -42.39 58.60
C GLU A 493 -45.36 -41.71 59.62
N ALA A 494 -45.11 -40.41 59.50
CA ALA A 494 -44.23 -39.62 60.38
C ALA A 494 -45.00 -38.77 61.44
N GLN A 495 -46.33 -38.91 61.53
CA GLN A 495 -47.19 -38.35 62.59
C GLN A 495 -47.79 -39.47 63.42
#